data_AF-A0A3A9KBX7-F1
#
_entry.id   AF-A0A3A9KBX7-F1
#
_cell.length_a   1.000
_cell.length_b   1.000
_cell.length_c   1.000
_cell.angle_alpha   90.00
_cell.angle_beta   90.00
_cell.angle_gamma   90.00
#
_symmetry.space_group_name_H-M   'P 1'
#
loop_
_entity.id
_entity.type
_entity.pdbx_description
1 polymer ?
#
loop_
_entity_poly.entity_id
_entity_poly.type
_entity_poly.pdbx_seq_one_letter_code
_entity_poly.pdbx_strand_id
1 'polypeptide(L)'
;MRLFFYIIVSMAILVIAGCSLQTQTTTHFSGEGDNWEVKYTAYEETADYTIRYTGEDSIPENINYSIANISVTGRELSEYGYVESENSGSNIYENNEEINVIIEWHGKSESLNLKQE
;
A
#
# COMPACT_ATOMS: atom_id res chain seq x y z
N MET A 1 43.48 8.92 35.92
CA MET A 1 43.42 7.91 34.82
C MET A 1 42.18 7.01 34.90
N ARG A 2 41.90 6.35 36.04
CA ARG A 2 40.70 5.49 36.18
C ARG A 2 39.36 6.22 35.97
N LEU A 3 39.21 7.42 36.54
CA LEU A 3 37.99 8.24 36.41
C LEU A 3 37.71 8.70 34.96
N PHE A 4 38.76 9.01 34.21
CA PHE A 4 38.67 9.37 32.79
C PHE A 4 38.23 8.18 31.93
N PHE A 5 38.68 6.97 32.28
CA PHE A 5 38.26 5.74 31.63
C PHE A 5 36.77 5.46 31.85
N TYR A 6 36.25 5.69 33.07
CA TYR A 6 34.82 5.52 33.36
C TYR A 6 33.93 6.52 32.61
N ILE A 7 34.38 7.76 32.42
CA ILE A 7 33.63 8.78 31.64
C ILE A 7 33.58 8.43 30.16
N ILE A 8 34.69 7.96 29.58
CA ILE A 8 34.75 7.53 28.18
C ILE A 8 33.85 6.30 27.95
N VAL A 9 33.87 5.34 28.88
CA VAL A 9 33.00 4.15 28.81
C VAL A 9 31.53 4.52 28.99
N SER A 10 31.17 5.43 29.89
CA SER A 10 29.77 5.84 30.07
C SER A 10 29.24 6.67 28.89
N MET A 11 30.10 7.48 28.26
CA MET A 11 29.75 8.24 27.06
C MET A 11 29.58 7.33 25.84
N ALA A 12 30.38 6.26 25.72
CA ALA A 12 30.24 5.27 24.66
C ALA A 12 28.93 4.47 24.75
N ILE A 13 28.43 4.17 25.96
CA ILE A 13 27.18 3.43 26.18
C ILE A 13 25.95 4.24 25.74
N LEU A 14 26.00 5.58 25.81
CA LEU A 14 24.89 6.45 25.40
C LEU A 14 24.72 6.55 23.87
N VAL A 15 25.77 6.30 23.08
CA VAL A 15 25.71 6.40 21.61
C VAL A 15 25.08 5.15 20.98
N ILE A 16 25.06 4.01 21.68
CA ILE A 16 24.58 2.72 21.14
C ILE A 16 23.05 2.55 21.27
N ALA A 17 22.40 3.31 22.15
CA ALA A 17 20.93 3.29 22.30
C ALA A 17 20.19 4.08 21.19
N GLY A 18 20.94 4.76 20.32
CA GLY A 18 20.41 5.60 19.23
C GLY A 18 20.30 4.92 17.87
N CYS A 19 20.63 3.63 17.74
CA CYS A 19 20.17 2.86 16.57
C CYS A 19 18.66 2.67 16.73
N SER A 20 17.92 3.67 16.25
CA SER A 20 16.48 3.67 16.07
C SER A 20 16.07 2.32 15.51
N LEU A 21 15.16 1.65 16.20
CA LEU A 21 14.29 0.64 15.61
C LEU A 21 13.65 1.32 14.39
N GLN A 22 14.19 1.06 13.20
CA GLN A 22 13.54 1.42 11.95
C GLN A 22 12.39 0.42 11.83
N THR A 23 11.27 0.78 12.46
CA THR A 23 10.01 0.07 12.29
C THR A 23 9.62 0.27 10.83
N GLN A 24 9.84 -0.76 10.01
CA GLN A 24 9.23 -0.85 8.69
C GLN A 24 7.74 -0.54 8.89
N THR A 25 7.31 0.62 8.42
CA THR A 25 5.96 1.10 8.69
C THR A 25 5.09 0.54 7.58
N THR A 26 4.50 -0.61 7.86
CA THR A 26 3.47 -1.18 7.00
C THR A 26 2.18 -0.39 7.23
N THR A 27 1.65 0.21 6.17
CA THR A 27 0.41 0.98 6.24
C THR A 27 -0.66 0.31 5.39
N HIS A 28 -1.82 0.06 5.99
CA HIS A 28 -2.95 -0.57 5.32
C HIS A 28 -3.98 0.51 4.95
N PHE A 29 -4.49 0.40 3.73
CA PHE A 29 -5.55 1.23 3.20
C PHE A 29 -6.64 0.35 2.63
N SER A 30 -7.89 0.78 2.81
CA SER A 30 -9.04 0.13 2.18
C SER A 30 -10.08 1.14 1.73
N GLY A 31 -10.86 0.75 0.73
CA GLY A 31 -11.95 1.55 0.20
C GLY A 31 -12.94 0.68 -0.56
N GLU A 32 -14.21 1.04 -0.43
CA GLU A 32 -15.32 0.42 -1.13
C GLU A 32 -16.02 1.50 -1.97
N GLY A 33 -16.34 1.15 -3.20
CA GLY A 33 -17.20 1.91 -4.08
C GLY A 33 -18.50 1.16 -4.38
N ASP A 34 -19.18 1.53 -5.46
CA ASP A 34 -20.45 0.94 -5.85
C ASP A 34 -20.29 -0.49 -6.38
N ASN A 35 -19.18 -0.77 -7.07
CA ASN A 35 -18.94 -2.08 -7.71
C ASN A 35 -17.60 -2.72 -7.32
N TRP A 36 -16.79 -2.05 -6.52
CA TRP A 36 -15.43 -2.47 -6.23
C TRP A 36 -15.06 -2.32 -4.76
N GLU A 37 -14.38 -3.32 -4.21
CA GLU A 37 -13.64 -3.25 -2.96
C GLU A 37 -12.14 -3.30 -3.29
N VAL A 38 -11.35 -2.41 -2.70
CA VAL A 38 -9.90 -2.37 -2.90
C VAL A 38 -9.18 -2.36 -1.56
N LYS A 39 -8.17 -3.24 -1.44
CA LYS A 39 -7.25 -3.30 -0.30
C LYS A 39 -5.84 -3.03 -0.80
N TYR A 40 -5.11 -2.20 -0.09
CA TYR A 40 -3.75 -1.81 -0.44
C TYR A 40 -2.87 -1.82 0.80
N THR A 41 -1.74 -2.52 0.73
CA THR A 41 -0.73 -2.56 1.79
C THR A 41 0.54 -1.92 1.26
N ALA A 42 0.91 -0.78 1.85
CA ALA A 42 2.14 -0.07 1.53
C ALA A 42 3.28 -0.57 2.43
N TYR A 43 4.42 -0.88 1.81
CA TYR A 43 5.73 -1.07 2.44
C TYR A 43 6.65 0.10 2.03
N GLU A 44 7.89 0.13 2.54
CA GLU A 44 8.83 1.23 2.29
C GLU A 44 9.08 1.50 0.78
N GLU A 45 9.19 0.45 -0.04
CA GLU A 45 9.47 0.58 -1.48
C GLU A 45 8.47 -0.17 -2.38
N THR A 46 7.59 -0.96 -1.78
CA THR A 46 6.72 -1.91 -2.48
C THR A 46 5.31 -1.84 -1.92
N ALA A 47 4.37 -2.44 -2.63
CA ALA A 47 3.00 -2.56 -2.17
C ALA A 47 2.33 -3.80 -2.73
N ASP A 48 1.40 -4.31 -1.94
CA ASP A 48 0.50 -5.38 -2.31
C ASP A 48 -0.91 -4.82 -2.39
N TYR A 49 -1.70 -5.28 -3.35
CA TYR A 49 -3.10 -4.87 -3.44
C TYR A 49 -4.00 -5.92 -4.04
N THR A 50 -5.26 -5.85 -3.63
CA THR A 50 -6.37 -6.65 -4.16
C THR A 50 -7.46 -5.71 -4.64
N ILE A 51 -7.96 -5.93 -5.85
CA ILE A 51 -9.15 -5.27 -6.40
C ILE A 51 -10.20 -6.35 -6.62
N ARG A 52 -11.36 -6.20 -6.00
CA ARG A 52 -12.45 -7.19 -6.02
C ARG A 52 -13.74 -6.58 -6.52
N TYR A 53 -14.38 -7.23 -7.47
CA TYR A 53 -15.70 -6.88 -7.95
C TYR A 53 -16.77 -7.26 -6.92
N THR A 54 -17.60 -6.31 -6.54
CA THR A 54 -18.71 -6.44 -5.59
C THR A 54 -20.05 -6.05 -6.19
N GLY A 55 -20.07 -5.62 -7.46
CA GLY A 55 -21.30 -5.24 -8.17
C GLY A 55 -22.24 -6.42 -8.45
N GLU A 56 -23.50 -6.10 -8.76
CA GLU A 56 -24.54 -7.10 -9.04
C GLU A 56 -24.53 -7.63 -10.49
N ASP A 57 -23.86 -6.94 -11.41
CA ASP A 57 -23.76 -7.37 -12.81
C ASP A 57 -22.81 -8.59 -12.95
N SER A 58 -22.75 -9.16 -14.15
CA SER A 58 -21.75 -10.20 -14.44
C SER A 58 -20.32 -9.68 -14.23
N ILE A 59 -19.49 -10.48 -13.57
CA ILE A 59 -18.07 -10.21 -13.35
C ILE A 59 -17.40 -9.85 -14.70
N PRO A 60 -16.73 -8.69 -14.81
CA PRO A 60 -16.02 -8.34 -16.03
C PRO A 60 -14.86 -9.30 -16.28
N GLU A 61 -14.59 -9.62 -17.55
CA GLU A 61 -13.45 -10.49 -17.91
C GLU A 61 -12.12 -9.77 -17.66
N ASN A 62 -12.06 -8.47 -17.98
CA ASN A 62 -10.89 -7.63 -17.82
C ASN A 62 -11.25 -6.23 -17.32
N ILE A 63 -10.28 -5.61 -16.64
CA ILE A 63 -10.35 -4.23 -16.18
C ILE A 63 -9.08 -3.46 -16.58
N ASN A 64 -9.23 -2.14 -16.69
CA ASN A 64 -8.12 -1.20 -16.55
C ASN A 64 -8.22 -0.57 -15.16
N TYR A 65 -7.09 -0.23 -14.55
CA TYR A 65 -7.11 0.54 -13.32
C TYR A 65 -5.85 1.38 -13.14
N SER A 66 -6.00 2.42 -12.32
CA SER A 66 -4.90 3.19 -11.77
C SER A 66 -4.98 3.23 -10.25
N ILE A 67 -3.86 2.96 -9.57
CA ILE A 67 -3.74 3.02 -8.12
C ILE A 67 -2.43 3.70 -7.76
N ALA A 68 -2.50 4.82 -7.04
CA ALA A 68 -1.37 5.72 -6.83
C ALA A 68 -0.66 6.06 -8.16
N ASN A 69 0.57 5.58 -8.37
CA ASN A 69 1.37 5.81 -9.58
C ASN A 69 1.37 4.63 -10.56
N ILE A 70 0.62 3.56 -10.25
CA ILE A 70 0.54 2.35 -11.07
C ILE A 70 -0.65 2.49 -12.00
N SER A 71 -0.47 2.17 -13.28
CA SER A 71 -1.56 2.07 -14.26
C SER A 71 -1.45 0.76 -15.01
N VAL A 72 -2.54 -0.01 -15.04
CA VAL A 72 -2.60 -1.34 -15.68
C VAL A 72 -3.78 -1.37 -16.64
N THR A 73 -3.58 -1.98 -17.80
CA THR A 73 -4.60 -2.11 -18.84
C THR A 73 -4.83 -3.59 -19.17
N GLY A 74 -6.08 -3.96 -19.44
CA GLY A 74 -6.47 -5.29 -19.89
C GLY A 74 -6.16 -6.41 -18.89
N ARG A 75 -6.22 -6.12 -17.58
CA ARG A 75 -5.93 -7.12 -16.56
C ARG A 75 -7.13 -8.04 -16.38
N GLU A 76 -6.93 -9.32 -16.63
CA GLU A 76 -7.95 -10.35 -16.43
C GLU A 76 -8.26 -10.54 -14.94
N LEU A 77 -9.54 -10.75 -14.64
CA LEU A 77 -9.99 -11.11 -13.31
C LEU A 77 -9.98 -12.61 -13.14
N SER A 78 -9.80 -13.06 -11.90
CA SER A 78 -10.02 -14.46 -11.52
C SER A 78 -11.49 -14.85 -11.75
N GLU A 79 -11.77 -16.16 -11.73
CA GLU A 79 -13.14 -16.69 -11.78
C GLU A 79 -14.04 -16.19 -10.63
N TYR A 80 -13.43 -15.67 -9.55
CA TYR A 80 -14.09 -15.10 -8.39
C TYR A 80 -14.16 -13.57 -8.43
N GLY A 81 -13.78 -12.95 -9.54
CA GLY A 81 -13.93 -11.51 -9.77
C GLY A 81 -12.95 -10.67 -8.97
N TYR A 82 -11.72 -11.13 -8.78
CA TYR A 82 -10.68 -10.31 -8.16
C TYR A 82 -9.36 -10.39 -8.92
N VAL A 83 -8.50 -9.43 -8.63
CA VAL A 83 -7.10 -9.48 -9.02
C VAL A 83 -6.20 -9.08 -7.85
N GLU A 84 -5.05 -9.75 -7.77
CA GLU A 84 -4.01 -9.50 -6.78
C GLU A 84 -2.72 -9.10 -7.48
N SER A 85 -1.95 -8.25 -6.80
CA SER A 85 -0.60 -7.88 -7.22
C SER A 85 0.25 -7.77 -5.97
N GLU A 86 1.38 -8.47 -5.98
CA GLU A 86 2.37 -8.44 -4.90
C GLU A 86 3.62 -7.70 -5.37
N ASN A 87 4.31 -7.06 -4.44
CA ASN A 87 5.61 -6.44 -4.67
C ASN A 87 5.59 -5.41 -5.81
N SER A 88 4.47 -4.70 -5.92
CA SER A 88 4.29 -3.64 -6.91
C SER A 88 5.04 -2.40 -6.42
N GLY A 89 5.78 -1.71 -7.30
CA GLY A 89 6.51 -0.51 -6.88
C GLY A 89 5.59 0.51 -6.19
N SER A 90 5.88 0.82 -4.93
CA SER A 90 5.14 1.82 -4.15
C SER A 90 5.93 3.11 -4.14
N ASN A 91 5.21 4.22 -4.29
CA ASN A 91 5.77 5.54 -4.03
C ASN A 91 4.74 6.36 -3.24
N ILE A 92 4.16 5.71 -2.23
CA ILE A 92 3.28 6.38 -1.29
C ILE A 92 4.17 7.15 -0.32
N TYR A 93 4.19 8.46 -0.47
CA TYR A 93 4.82 9.34 0.50
C TYR A 93 4.13 9.13 1.85
N GLU A 94 4.90 9.02 2.93
CA GLU A 94 4.44 8.82 4.33
C GLU A 94 3.37 9.81 4.82
N ASN A 95 3.04 10.86 4.05
CA ASN A 95 2.01 11.86 4.37
C ASN A 95 0.73 11.79 3.52
N ASN A 96 0.55 10.78 2.67
CA ASN A 96 -0.71 10.62 1.93
C ASN A 96 -1.77 9.98 2.82
N GLU A 97 -2.73 10.78 3.28
CA GLU A 97 -3.87 10.33 4.07
C GLU A 97 -4.86 9.47 3.25
N GLU A 98 -4.85 9.60 1.92
CA GLU A 98 -5.75 8.89 1.01
C GLU A 98 -5.04 8.46 -0.29
N ILE A 99 -5.48 7.33 -0.87
CA ILE A 99 -5.04 6.83 -2.18
C ILE A 99 -6.24 6.85 -3.13
N ASN A 100 -6.14 7.56 -4.24
CA ASN A 100 -7.17 7.51 -5.27
C ASN A 100 -6.97 6.28 -6.18
N VAL A 101 -8.08 5.60 -6.47
CA VAL A 101 -8.15 4.45 -7.37
C VAL A 101 -9.22 4.70 -8.42
N ILE A 102 -8.88 4.45 -9.68
CA ILE A 102 -9.82 4.50 -10.80
C ILE A 102 -9.85 3.12 -11.43
N ILE A 103 -11.03 2.57 -11.66
CA ILE A 103 -11.25 1.27 -12.29
C ILE A 103 -12.20 1.45 -13.47
N GLU A 104 -11.84 0.89 -14.62
CA GLU A 104 -12.63 0.94 -15.85
C GLU A 104 -12.91 -0.47 -16.36
N TRP A 105 -14.18 -0.75 -16.71
CA TRP A 105 -14.63 -2.04 -17.22
C TRP A 105 -15.87 -1.86 -18.09
N HIS A 106 -15.99 -2.59 -19.19
CA HIS A 106 -17.18 -2.55 -20.06
C HIS A 106 -17.65 -1.11 -20.45
N GLY A 107 -16.73 -0.16 -20.57
CA GLY A 107 -17.05 1.25 -20.84
C GLY A 107 -17.62 2.04 -19.65
N LYS A 108 -17.71 1.44 -18.46
CA LYS A 108 -17.97 2.09 -17.17
C LYS A 108 -16.65 2.50 -16.53
N SER A 109 -16.71 3.49 -15.64
CA SER A 109 -15.58 3.96 -14.83
C SER A 109 -16.06 4.29 -13.43
N GLU A 110 -15.26 3.95 -12.43
CA GLU A 110 -15.52 4.23 -11.03
C GLU A 110 -14.25 4.74 -10.37
N SER A 111 -14.37 5.78 -9.54
CA SER A 111 -13.28 6.34 -8.75
C SER A 111 -13.63 6.20 -7.27
N LEU A 112 -12.70 5.66 -6.50
CA LEU A 112 -12.83 5.48 -5.05
C LEU A 112 -11.54 5.92 -4.35
N ASN A 113 -11.68 6.40 -3.12
CA ASN A 113 -10.55 6.80 -2.28
C ASN A 113 -10.37 5.76 -1.19
N LEU A 114 -9.15 5.22 -1.09
CA LEU A 114 -8.75 4.35 0.01
C LEU A 114 -8.37 5.23 1.19
N LYS A 115 -8.84 4.84 2.36
CA LYS A 115 -8.48 5.46 3.63
C LYS A 115 -7.57 4.54 4.41
N GLN A 116 -6.64 5.13 5.14
CA GLN A 116 -5.83 4.38 6.08
C GLN A 116 -6.72 3.75 7.17
N GLU A 117 -6.45 2.48 7.49
CA GLU A 117 -7.13 1.73 8.57
C GLU A 117 -6.63 2.11 9.97
#